data_AF-A0A972V180-F1
#
_entry.id   AF-A0A972V180-F1
#
_cell.length_a   1.000
_cell.length_b   1.000
_cell.length_c   1.000
_cell.angle_alpha   90.00
_cell.angle_beta   90.00
_cell.angle_gamma   90.00
#
_symmetry.space_group_name_H-M   'P 1'
#
loop_
_entity.id
_entity.type
_entity.pdbx_description
1 polymer ?
#
loop_
_entity_poly.entity_id
_entity_poly.type
_entity_poly.pdbx_seq_one_letter_code
_entity_poly.pdbx_strand_id
1 'polypeptide(L)'
;MLDNLNLEEILFIDIETVPQWPDFTDMNETWQKLWESKMKYQIDEETTAESLYERAGIYAEFGKIICISAGYIFQKQGELFYRVKSFYNDDEKKLLSEFNNALGKFAHAGKKRLCAHNGQEFDFPYIARRNLINGLKLPKILDIAGAKPWEVKEQLIDTLQLWKFGDYKHYTSLALLCEIFDIPTPKDDIDGSQVAGVYYKDNNLDRIIRYCEKDTLAVANLLLRYKGKKIIPFENMEVV
;
A
#
# COMPACT_ATOMS: atom_id res chain seq x y z
N MET A 1 -2.10 9.81 21.57
CA MET A 1 -1.31 9.65 20.32
C MET A 1 -1.88 10.52 19.21
N LEU A 2 -3.17 10.34 18.86
CA LEU A 2 -3.81 11.07 17.77
C LEU A 2 -3.83 12.59 17.97
N ASP A 3 -4.08 13.11 19.17
CA ASP A 3 -4.14 14.57 19.40
C ASP A 3 -2.82 15.29 19.10
N ASN A 4 -1.69 14.64 19.44
CA ASN A 4 -0.34 15.18 19.25
C ASN A 4 0.27 14.85 17.89
N LEU A 5 -0.48 14.17 17.00
CA LEU A 5 0.00 13.79 15.69
C LEU A 5 -0.13 14.96 14.71
N ASN A 6 1.01 15.50 14.29
CA ASN A 6 1.09 16.49 13.22
C ASN A 6 0.86 15.80 11.87
N LEU A 7 -0.12 16.28 11.10
CA LEU A 7 -0.52 15.69 9.82
C LEU A 7 0.50 15.95 8.69
N GLU A 8 1.22 17.07 8.75
CA GLU A 8 2.26 17.43 7.76
C GLU A 8 3.56 16.60 7.92
N GLU A 9 3.64 15.80 8.98
CA GLU A 9 4.72 14.86 9.26
C GLU A 9 4.47 13.46 8.68
N ILE A 10 3.33 13.24 8.04
CA ILE A 10 2.87 11.93 7.60
C ILE A 10 2.94 11.83 6.08
N LEU A 11 3.57 10.77 5.59
CA LEU A 11 3.45 10.31 4.21
C LEU A 11 2.49 9.13 4.20
N PHE A 12 1.35 9.33 3.54
CA PHE A 12 0.36 8.29 3.32
C PHE A 12 0.79 7.47 2.11
N ILE A 13 0.81 6.15 2.25
CA ILE A 13 1.31 5.23 1.23
C ILE A 13 0.26 4.16 0.99
N ASP A 14 0.18 3.76 -0.27
CA ASP A 14 -0.52 2.59 -0.75
C ASP A 14 0.30 1.97 -1.90
N ILE A 15 0.22 0.65 -2.07
CA ILE A 15 0.92 -0.08 -3.14
C ILE A 15 -0.02 -0.96 -3.93
N GLU A 16 0.26 -1.06 -5.23
CA GLU A 16 -0.42 -2.00 -6.12
C GLU A 16 0.52 -3.07 -6.61
N THR A 17 0.07 -4.31 -6.49
CA THR A 17 0.88 -5.50 -6.71
C THR A 17 0.20 -6.44 -7.70
N VAL A 18 1.01 -7.16 -8.47
CA VAL A 18 0.54 -8.17 -9.41
C VAL A 18 1.42 -9.42 -9.28
N PRO A 19 0.93 -10.60 -9.68
CA PRO A 19 1.79 -11.78 -9.85
C PRO A 19 3.03 -11.45 -10.68
N GLN A 20 4.19 -12.07 -10.41
CA GLN A 20 5.42 -11.83 -11.19
C GLN A 20 5.29 -12.26 -12.65
N TRP A 21 4.48 -13.30 -12.89
CA TRP A 21 4.13 -13.78 -14.22
C TRP A 21 2.62 -13.65 -14.43
N PRO A 22 2.14 -13.44 -15.67
CA PRO A 22 0.71 -13.37 -15.96
C PRO A 22 -0.05 -14.62 -15.49
N ASP A 23 0.49 -15.80 -15.79
CA ASP A 23 -0.16 -17.08 -15.51
C ASP A 23 0.76 -18.06 -14.79
N PHE A 24 0.18 -19.08 -14.15
CA PHE A 24 0.93 -20.11 -13.40
C PHE A 24 1.90 -20.88 -14.31
N THR A 25 1.49 -21.09 -15.56
CA THR A 25 2.24 -21.84 -16.58
C THR A 25 3.44 -21.09 -17.14
N ASP A 26 3.51 -19.77 -16.93
CA ASP A 26 4.67 -18.94 -17.29
C ASP A 26 5.83 -19.08 -16.29
N MET A 27 5.57 -19.59 -15.09
CA MET A 27 6.60 -19.92 -14.11
C MET A 27 7.41 -21.14 -14.56
N ASN A 28 8.71 -21.15 -14.25
CA ASN A 28 9.48 -22.37 -14.39
C ASN A 28 9.09 -23.42 -13.33
N GLU A 29 9.46 -24.68 -13.55
CA GLU A 29 9.09 -25.80 -12.66
C GLU A 29 9.49 -25.58 -11.19
N THR A 30 10.59 -24.86 -10.94
CA THR A 30 11.06 -24.61 -9.57
C THR A 30 10.10 -23.65 -8.86
N TRP A 31 9.69 -22.57 -9.53
CA TRP A 31 8.73 -21.61 -8.99
C TRP A 31 7.33 -22.18 -8.82
N GLN A 32 6.88 -23.04 -9.74
CA GLN A 32 5.63 -23.78 -9.61
C GLN A 32 5.61 -24.63 -8.34
N LYS A 33 6.65 -25.44 -8.11
CA LYS A 33 6.78 -26.26 -6.88
C LYS A 33 6.84 -25.42 -5.60
N LEU A 34 7.52 -24.27 -5.64
CA LEU A 34 7.58 -23.35 -4.50
C LEU A 34 6.20 -22.73 -4.21
N TRP A 35 5.46 -22.37 -5.25
CA TRP A 35 4.09 -21.86 -5.12
C TRP A 35 3.14 -22.92 -4.54
N GLU A 36 3.15 -24.12 -5.10
CA GLU A 36 2.41 -25.29 -4.59
C GLU A 36 2.71 -25.54 -3.12
N SER A 37 3.99 -25.55 -2.74
CA SER A 37 4.39 -25.75 -1.35
C SER A 37 3.89 -24.63 -0.44
N LYS A 38 3.81 -23.39 -0.92
CA LYS A 38 3.30 -22.25 -0.14
C LYS A 38 1.79 -22.33 0.04
N MET A 39 1.07 -22.75 -1.01
CA MET A 39 -0.38 -22.87 -1.03
C MET A 39 -0.90 -24.21 -0.48
N LYS A 40 -0.03 -25.13 -0.05
CA LYS A 40 -0.39 -26.51 0.32
C LYS A 40 -1.60 -26.71 1.23
N TYR A 41 -1.92 -25.75 2.10
CA TYR A 41 -3.07 -25.82 3.01
C TYR A 41 -4.36 -25.21 2.46
N GLN A 42 -4.28 -24.60 1.28
CA GLN A 42 -5.39 -24.02 0.53
C GLN A 42 -5.73 -24.85 -0.71
N ILE A 43 -4.93 -25.88 -1.01
CA ILE A 43 -5.16 -26.82 -2.11
C ILE A 43 -6.03 -27.95 -1.59
N ASP A 44 -7.07 -28.27 -2.32
CA ASP A 44 -8.00 -29.38 -2.07
C ASP A 44 -8.49 -29.98 -3.40
N GLU A 45 -9.55 -30.79 -3.37
CA GLU A 45 -10.08 -31.44 -4.58
C GLU A 45 -10.66 -30.44 -5.61
N GLU A 46 -11.11 -29.27 -5.17
CA GLU A 46 -11.73 -28.24 -6.02
C GLU A 46 -10.76 -27.09 -6.33
N THR A 47 -9.73 -26.91 -5.50
CA THR A 47 -8.80 -25.78 -5.55
C THR A 47 -7.39 -26.24 -5.86
N THR A 48 -6.88 -25.85 -7.03
CA THR A 48 -5.52 -26.20 -7.47
C THR A 48 -4.53 -25.06 -7.20
N ALA A 49 -3.23 -25.36 -7.26
CA ALA A 49 -2.19 -24.34 -7.16
C ALA A 49 -2.30 -23.30 -8.28
N GLU A 50 -2.66 -23.74 -9.49
CA GLU A 50 -2.89 -22.88 -10.65
C GLU A 50 -4.09 -21.95 -10.44
N SER A 51 -5.24 -22.47 -9.97
CA SER A 51 -6.41 -21.62 -9.71
C SER A 51 -6.18 -20.60 -8.59
N LEU A 52 -5.28 -20.89 -7.65
CA LEU A 52 -4.88 -19.93 -6.61
C LEU A 52 -3.90 -18.87 -7.10
N TYR A 53 -3.28 -19.04 -8.28
CA TYR A 53 -2.18 -18.21 -8.72
C TYR A 53 -2.56 -16.73 -8.93
N GLU A 54 -3.84 -16.43 -9.18
CA GLU A 54 -4.34 -15.05 -9.21
C GLU A 54 -3.98 -14.27 -7.93
N ARG A 55 -3.85 -14.97 -6.80
CA ARG A 55 -3.51 -14.41 -5.50
C ARG A 55 -2.00 -14.19 -5.31
N ALA A 56 -1.15 -14.61 -6.26
CA ALA A 56 0.30 -14.51 -6.13
C ALA A 56 0.79 -13.06 -5.88
N GLY A 57 0.03 -12.07 -6.39
CA GLY A 57 0.30 -10.64 -6.14
C GLY A 57 0.39 -10.28 -4.66
N ILE A 58 -0.39 -10.92 -3.77
CA ILE A 58 -0.38 -10.59 -2.33
C ILE A 58 0.86 -11.09 -1.60
N TYR A 59 1.69 -11.92 -2.24
CA TYR A 59 2.89 -12.49 -1.64
C TYR A 59 4.14 -11.88 -2.28
N ALA A 60 4.92 -11.11 -1.52
CA ALA A 60 6.11 -10.43 -2.03
C ALA A 60 7.15 -11.34 -2.69
N GLU A 61 7.16 -12.64 -2.38
CA GLU A 61 8.06 -13.61 -3.02
C GLU A 61 7.57 -14.04 -4.42
N PHE A 62 6.27 -13.91 -4.70
CA PHE A 62 5.61 -14.37 -5.94
C PHE A 62 4.99 -13.24 -6.76
N GLY A 63 4.80 -12.05 -6.18
CA GLY A 63 4.34 -10.85 -6.85
C GLY A 63 5.43 -9.79 -7.03
N LYS A 64 5.06 -8.69 -7.69
CA LYS A 64 5.86 -7.49 -7.91
C LYS A 64 5.00 -6.25 -7.70
N ILE A 65 5.64 -5.16 -7.28
CA ILE A 65 5.00 -3.84 -7.19
C ILE A 65 5.01 -3.18 -8.56
N ILE A 66 3.86 -2.67 -8.99
CA ILE A 66 3.71 -1.93 -10.26
C ILE A 66 3.35 -0.46 -10.07
N CYS A 67 2.86 -0.09 -8.89
CA CYS A 67 2.61 1.29 -8.50
C CYS A 67 2.79 1.46 -6.99
N ILE A 68 3.37 2.58 -6.58
CA ILE A 68 3.36 3.08 -5.21
C ILE A 68 2.86 4.52 -5.28
N SER A 69 1.73 4.81 -4.63
CA SER A 69 1.28 6.18 -4.43
C SER A 69 1.73 6.66 -3.06
N ALA A 70 2.23 7.89 -3.01
CA ALA A 70 2.69 8.52 -1.78
C ALA A 70 2.22 9.97 -1.73
N GLY A 71 1.44 10.31 -0.71
CA GLY A 71 0.89 11.65 -0.57
C GLY A 71 0.98 12.22 0.83
N TYR A 72 0.90 13.53 0.95
CA TYR A 72 0.99 14.25 2.21
C TYR A 72 -0.02 15.38 2.29
N ILE A 73 -0.47 15.66 3.51
CA ILE A 73 -1.37 16.77 3.79
C ILE A 73 -0.54 18.05 3.95
N PHE A 74 -1.01 19.14 3.39
CA PHE A 74 -0.47 20.49 3.61
C PHE A 74 -1.59 21.51 3.70
N GLN A 75 -1.29 22.69 4.24
CA GLN A 75 -2.28 23.76 4.39
C GLN A 75 -2.04 24.90 3.38
N LYS A 76 -3.12 25.40 2.78
CA LYS A 76 -3.12 26.59 1.90
C LYS A 76 -4.30 27.47 2.28
N GLN A 77 -4.03 28.72 2.65
CA GLN A 77 -5.06 29.71 3.02
C GLN A 77 -6.04 29.23 4.11
N GLY A 78 -5.56 28.40 5.05
CA GLY A 78 -6.39 27.86 6.13
C GLY A 78 -7.09 26.54 5.80
N GLU A 79 -7.10 26.11 4.55
CA GLU A 79 -7.71 24.85 4.10
C GLU A 79 -6.68 23.74 3.93
N LEU A 80 -7.11 22.50 4.15
CA LEU A 80 -6.27 21.32 3.95
C LEU A 80 -6.32 20.88 2.49
N PHE A 81 -5.15 20.60 1.95
CA PHE A 81 -4.92 20.03 0.64
C PHE A 81 -4.14 18.73 0.77
N TYR A 82 -4.25 17.89 -0.23
CA TYR A 82 -3.53 16.63 -0.31
C TYR A 82 -2.69 16.62 -1.58
N ARG A 83 -1.38 16.51 -1.47
CA ARG A 83 -0.51 16.34 -2.65
C ARG A 83 -0.05 14.90 -2.73
N VAL A 84 -0.27 14.27 -3.87
CA VAL A 84 0.10 12.88 -4.14
C VAL A 84 1.06 12.79 -5.31
N LYS A 85 1.98 11.82 -5.23
CA LYS A 85 2.83 11.40 -6.33
C LYS A 85 2.82 9.89 -6.42
N SER A 86 2.74 9.35 -7.63
CA SER A 86 2.89 7.92 -7.88
C SER A 86 4.21 7.57 -8.53
N PHE A 87 4.75 6.42 -8.14
CA PHE A 87 5.95 5.80 -8.70
C PHE A 87 5.51 4.50 -9.36
N TYR A 88 5.71 4.37 -10.65
CA TYR A 88 5.24 3.24 -11.43
C TYR A 88 6.22 2.92 -12.56
N ASN A 89 6.40 1.64 -12.85
CA ASN A 89 7.24 1.15 -13.94
C ASN A 89 7.04 -0.36 -14.10
N ASP A 90 7.19 -0.87 -15.32
CA ASP A 90 7.28 -2.32 -15.54
C ASP A 90 8.57 -2.92 -14.96
N ASP A 91 9.64 -2.11 -14.91
CA ASP A 91 10.89 -2.41 -14.22
C ASP A 91 10.79 -2.00 -12.75
N GLU A 92 10.36 -2.94 -11.91
CA GLU A 92 10.16 -2.73 -10.46
C GLU A 92 11.41 -2.15 -9.78
N LYS A 93 12.62 -2.49 -10.25
CA LYS A 93 13.85 -1.96 -9.65
C LYS A 93 13.98 -0.45 -9.87
N LYS A 94 13.58 0.07 -11.03
CA LYS A 94 13.53 1.51 -11.30
C LYS A 94 12.50 2.19 -10.41
N LEU A 95 11.28 1.64 -10.37
CA LEU A 95 10.18 2.11 -9.52
C LEU A 95 10.64 2.24 -8.06
N LEU A 96 11.17 1.16 -7.49
CA LEU A 96 11.64 1.13 -6.11
C LEU A 96 12.79 2.10 -5.87
N SER A 97 13.73 2.21 -6.82
CA SER A 97 14.85 3.16 -6.70
C SER A 97 14.37 4.61 -6.63
N GLU A 98 13.41 4.99 -7.48
CA GLU A 98 12.82 6.33 -7.49
C GLU A 98 12.02 6.62 -6.21
N PHE A 99 11.19 5.66 -5.78
CA PHE A 99 10.44 5.77 -4.54
C PHE A 99 11.39 5.91 -3.33
N ASN A 100 12.41 5.06 -3.22
CA ASN A 100 13.39 5.12 -2.14
C ASN A 100 14.13 6.45 -2.08
N ASN A 101 14.47 7.02 -3.23
CA ASN A 101 15.12 8.34 -3.31
C ASN A 101 14.19 9.44 -2.80
N ALA A 102 12.90 9.41 -3.16
CA ALA A 102 11.91 10.35 -2.66
C ALA A 102 11.66 10.16 -1.15
N LEU A 103 11.51 8.92 -0.71
CA LEU A 103 11.33 8.56 0.70
C LEU A 103 12.52 8.99 1.55
N GLY A 104 13.75 8.83 1.05
CA GLY A 104 14.96 9.32 1.70
C GLY A 104 14.93 10.83 1.90
N LYS A 105 14.58 11.60 0.86
CA LYS A 105 14.44 13.07 0.95
C LYS A 105 13.37 13.48 1.96
N PHE A 106 12.23 12.79 1.96
CA PHE A 106 11.16 13.03 2.94
C PHE A 106 11.64 12.75 4.37
N ALA A 107 12.26 11.58 4.59
CA ALA A 107 12.69 11.12 5.91
C ALA A 107 13.80 11.98 6.55
N HIS A 108 14.55 12.78 5.78
CA HIS A 108 15.54 13.71 6.31
C HIS A 108 14.94 14.97 6.95
N ALA A 109 13.65 15.25 6.75
CA ALA A 109 13.01 16.47 7.23
C ALA A 109 12.28 16.26 8.58
N GLY A 110 12.96 16.41 9.72
CA GLY A 110 12.29 16.37 11.03
C GLY A 110 11.68 15.01 11.40
N LYS A 111 10.68 15.00 12.29
CA LYS A 111 9.98 13.75 12.68
C LYS A 111 9.04 13.35 11.56
N LYS A 112 9.26 12.20 10.92
CA LYS A 112 8.47 11.73 9.78
C LYS A 112 7.93 10.33 10.00
N ARG A 113 6.72 10.11 9.50
CA ARG A 113 5.95 8.88 9.68
C ARG A 113 5.38 8.41 8.35
N LEU A 114 5.21 7.11 8.23
CA LEU A 114 4.42 6.51 7.17
C LEU A 114 3.05 6.17 7.71
N CYS A 115 2.03 6.27 6.89
CA CYS A 115 0.68 5.86 7.22
C CYS A 115 0.08 5.07 6.07
N ALA A 116 -0.52 3.93 6.36
CA ALA A 116 -1.21 3.09 5.38
C ALA A 116 -2.44 2.46 6.04
N HIS A 117 -3.25 1.75 5.25
CA HIS A 117 -4.33 0.91 5.77
C HIS A 117 -3.90 -0.55 5.70
N ASN A 118 -3.78 -1.23 6.85
CA ASN A 118 -3.17 -2.56 6.95
C ASN A 118 -1.69 -2.63 6.51
N GLY A 119 -1.00 -1.49 6.43
CA GLY A 119 0.37 -1.45 5.92
C GLY A 119 1.42 -2.11 6.81
N GLN A 120 1.17 -2.30 8.10
CA GLN A 120 2.10 -3.07 8.94
C GLN A 120 2.10 -4.57 8.60
N GLU A 121 0.99 -5.08 8.06
CA GLU A 121 0.85 -6.49 7.65
C GLU A 121 0.98 -6.67 6.13
N PHE A 122 0.94 -5.57 5.35
CA PHE A 122 1.04 -5.60 3.89
C PHE A 122 2.09 -4.63 3.33
N ASP A 123 1.77 -3.35 3.11
CA ASP A 123 2.58 -2.39 2.34
C ASP A 123 4.05 -2.30 2.78
N PHE A 124 4.28 -2.03 4.07
CA PHE A 124 5.62 -1.79 4.60
C PHE A 124 6.53 -3.03 4.48
N PRO A 125 6.13 -4.24 4.95
CA PRO A 125 6.94 -5.42 4.74
C PRO A 125 7.06 -5.82 3.27
N TYR A 126 6.05 -5.55 2.43
CA TYR A 126 6.11 -5.86 1.00
C TYR A 126 7.17 -5.00 0.31
N ILE A 127 7.15 -3.67 0.48
CA ILE A 127 8.17 -2.76 -0.05
C ILE A 127 9.57 -3.16 0.46
N ALA A 128 9.70 -3.50 1.74
CA ALA A 128 10.97 -3.93 2.32
C ALA A 128 11.51 -5.21 1.66
N ARG A 129 10.68 -6.24 1.50
CA ARG A 129 11.07 -7.50 0.85
C ARG A 129 11.41 -7.30 -0.62
N ARG A 130 10.61 -6.53 -1.37
CA ARG A 130 10.88 -6.27 -2.79
C ARG A 130 12.15 -5.44 -3.01
N ASN A 131 12.50 -4.56 -2.08
CA ASN A 131 13.81 -3.91 -2.08
C ASN A 131 14.97 -4.91 -2.01
N LEU A 132 14.90 -5.85 -1.06
CA LEU A 132 15.92 -6.89 -0.90
C LEU A 132 16.00 -7.80 -2.14
N ILE A 133 14.84 -8.24 -2.66
CA ILE A 133 14.75 -9.09 -3.87
C ILE A 133 15.38 -8.39 -5.09
N ASN A 134 15.19 -7.08 -5.24
CA ASN A 134 15.77 -6.30 -6.34
C ASN A 134 17.24 -5.86 -6.09
N GLY A 135 17.85 -6.27 -4.98
CA GLY A 135 19.21 -5.92 -4.60
C GLY A 135 19.39 -4.43 -4.29
N LEU A 136 18.35 -3.77 -3.80
CA LEU A 136 18.36 -2.37 -3.39
C LEU A 136 18.61 -2.25 -1.88
N LYS A 137 19.20 -1.11 -1.48
CA LYS A 137 19.38 -0.79 -0.06
C LYS A 137 18.02 -0.54 0.58
N LEU A 138 17.72 -1.25 1.66
CA LEU A 138 16.50 -1.06 2.43
C LEU A 138 16.43 0.38 2.99
N PRO A 139 15.31 1.11 2.78
CA PRO A 139 15.12 2.41 3.42
C PRO A 139 15.11 2.28 4.93
N LYS A 140 15.83 3.17 5.64
CA LYS A 140 16.00 3.12 7.09
C LYS A 140 14.65 3.13 7.86
N ILE A 141 13.64 3.80 7.31
CA ILE A 141 12.28 3.85 7.90
C ILE A 141 11.52 2.51 7.82
N LEU A 142 11.93 1.62 6.91
CA LEU A 142 11.37 0.27 6.74
C LEU A 142 12.28 -0.81 7.37
N ASP A 143 13.49 -0.43 7.82
CA ASP A 143 14.41 -1.31 8.53
C ASP A 143 14.04 -1.41 10.01
N ILE A 144 13.01 -2.21 10.27
CA ILE A 144 12.41 -2.37 11.60
C ILE A 144 12.94 -3.59 12.37
N ALA A 145 13.87 -4.35 11.79
CA ALA A 145 14.43 -5.53 12.44
C ALA A 145 15.18 -5.13 13.71
N GLY A 146 14.75 -5.66 14.86
CA GLY A 146 15.32 -5.30 16.16
C GLY A 146 14.84 -3.96 16.73
N ALA A 147 13.99 -3.22 16.02
CA ALA A 147 13.33 -2.03 16.55
C ALA A 147 12.35 -2.41 17.67
N LYS A 148 12.23 -1.54 18.67
CA LYS A 148 11.29 -1.78 19.77
C LYS A 148 9.86 -1.53 19.27
N PRO A 149 8.85 -2.26 19.76
CA PRO A 149 7.47 -2.13 19.24
C PRO A 149 6.92 -0.69 19.26
N TRP A 150 7.32 0.14 20.24
CA TRP A 150 6.90 1.54 20.30
C TRP A 150 7.61 2.44 19.28
N GLU A 151 8.85 2.15 18.91
CA GLU A 151 9.57 2.88 17.86
C GLU A 151 8.88 2.66 16.52
N VAL A 152 8.49 1.40 16.24
CA VAL A 152 7.70 1.05 15.05
C VAL A 152 6.35 1.77 15.06
N LYS A 153 5.61 1.74 16.17
CA LYS A 153 4.31 2.44 16.27
C LYS A 153 4.40 3.95 16.14
N GLU A 154 5.53 4.55 16.54
CA GLU A 154 5.75 5.99 16.38
C GLU A 154 6.02 6.39 14.93
N GLN A 155 6.55 5.47 14.11
CA GLN A 155 7.03 5.73 12.76
C GLN A 155 6.10 5.19 11.67
N LEU A 156 5.49 4.02 11.89
CA LEU A 156 4.58 3.32 10.98
C LEU A 156 3.17 3.33 11.57
N ILE A 157 2.37 4.30 11.14
CA ILE A 157 0.96 4.41 11.47
C ILE A 157 0.18 3.46 10.56
N ASP A 158 -0.79 2.76 11.14
CA ASP A 158 -1.69 1.88 10.40
C ASP A 158 -3.13 2.15 10.83
N THR A 159 -3.96 2.59 9.89
CA THR A 159 -5.35 2.96 10.18
C THR A 159 -6.21 1.77 10.60
N LEU A 160 -5.91 0.55 10.14
CA LEU A 160 -6.59 -0.66 10.61
C LEU A 160 -6.20 -0.96 12.07
N GLN A 161 -4.93 -0.76 12.42
CA GLN A 161 -4.46 -0.94 13.81
C GLN A 161 -5.06 0.12 14.75
N LEU A 162 -5.31 1.33 14.27
CA LEU A 162 -6.03 2.37 15.01
C LEU A 162 -7.51 2.00 15.18
N TRP A 163 -8.14 1.41 14.15
CA TRP A 163 -9.54 0.99 14.17
C TRP A 163 -9.83 -0.16 15.12
N LYS A 164 -8.93 -1.15 15.19
CA LYS A 164 -9.25 -2.42 15.86
C LYS A 164 -9.37 -2.32 17.38
N PHE A 165 -8.90 -1.24 18.02
CA PHE A 165 -8.93 -1.06 19.48
C PHE A 165 -8.45 -2.27 20.31
N GLY A 166 -7.50 -3.04 19.77
CA GLY A 166 -6.96 -4.25 20.40
C GLY A 166 -7.66 -5.55 20.01
N ASP A 167 -8.66 -5.51 19.15
CA ASP A 167 -9.27 -6.70 18.56
C ASP A 167 -8.34 -7.34 17.53
N TYR A 168 -7.97 -8.61 17.76
CA TYR A 168 -7.07 -9.35 16.89
C TYR A 168 -7.80 -10.15 15.79
N LYS A 169 -9.13 -10.23 15.81
CA LYS A 169 -9.91 -11.10 14.92
C LYS A 169 -10.61 -10.37 13.77
N HIS A 170 -10.46 -9.05 13.67
CA HIS A 170 -11.29 -8.23 12.77
C HIS A 170 -10.45 -7.42 11.80
N TYR A 171 -10.22 -7.99 10.61
CA TYR A 171 -9.89 -7.20 9.43
C TYR A 171 -11.12 -6.40 9.00
N THR A 172 -10.94 -5.11 8.71
CA THR A 172 -11.97 -4.23 8.17
C THR A 172 -11.38 -3.52 6.97
N SER A 173 -11.98 -3.64 5.80
CA SER A 173 -11.45 -3.04 4.57
C SER A 173 -11.52 -1.51 4.61
N LEU A 174 -10.63 -0.86 3.86
CA LEU A 174 -10.65 0.59 3.66
C LEU A 174 -12.00 1.06 3.14
N ALA A 175 -12.54 0.36 2.12
CA ALA A 175 -13.85 0.68 1.53
C ALA A 175 -14.98 0.67 2.56
N LEU A 176 -15.03 -0.34 3.45
CA LEU A 176 -16.04 -0.40 4.50
C LEU A 176 -15.89 0.76 5.50
N LEU A 177 -14.67 1.10 5.87
CA LEU A 177 -14.42 2.25 6.75
C LEU A 177 -14.78 3.57 6.09
N CYS A 178 -14.50 3.73 4.79
CA CYS A 178 -14.89 4.92 4.05
C CYS A 178 -16.42 5.10 4.04
N GLU A 179 -17.17 4.02 3.82
CA GLU A 179 -18.63 4.05 3.89
C GLU A 179 -19.12 4.44 5.30
N ILE A 180 -18.57 3.84 6.36
CA ILE A 180 -18.93 4.15 7.76
C ILE A 180 -18.70 5.62 8.12
N PHE A 181 -17.64 6.23 7.57
CA PHE A 181 -17.21 7.59 7.91
C PHE A 181 -17.66 8.66 6.91
N ASP A 182 -18.58 8.34 5.99
CA ASP A 182 -19.02 9.23 4.91
C ASP A 182 -17.82 9.87 4.20
N ILE A 183 -16.82 9.05 3.87
CA ILE A 183 -15.67 9.46 3.07
C ILE A 183 -16.02 9.08 1.63
N PRO A 184 -16.18 10.05 0.72
CA PRO A 184 -16.44 9.73 -0.66
C PRO A 184 -15.23 8.96 -1.19
N THR A 185 -15.44 7.69 -1.47
CA THR A 185 -14.65 7.01 -2.49
C THR A 185 -15.32 7.36 -3.80
N PRO A 186 -14.55 7.66 -4.86
CA PRO A 186 -15.15 7.57 -6.17
C PRO A 186 -15.67 6.12 -6.28
N LYS A 187 -16.79 5.92 -6.98
CA LYS A 187 -17.18 4.56 -7.36
C LYS A 187 -16.10 4.07 -8.32
N ASP A 188 -15.01 3.58 -7.78
CA ASP A 188 -13.90 3.06 -8.54
C ASP A 188 -14.42 1.85 -9.29
N ASP A 189 -14.01 1.78 -10.54
CA ASP A 189 -14.40 0.74 -11.45
C ASP A 189 -13.54 -0.52 -11.28
N ILE A 190 -12.59 -0.50 -10.32
CA ILE A 190 -11.76 -1.63 -9.92
C ILE A 190 -11.57 -1.73 -8.41
N ASP A 191 -11.33 -2.96 -7.93
CA ASP A 191 -10.77 -3.28 -6.62
C ASP A 191 -9.44 -4.04 -6.72
N GLY A 192 -8.76 -4.25 -5.59
CA GLY A 192 -7.46 -4.91 -5.53
C GLY A 192 -7.39 -6.31 -6.17
N SER A 193 -8.49 -7.05 -6.25
CA SER A 193 -8.53 -8.36 -6.95
C SER A 193 -8.46 -8.23 -8.47
N GLN A 194 -8.82 -7.06 -9.01
CA GLN A 194 -8.89 -6.82 -10.45
C GLN A 194 -7.58 -6.25 -11.01
N VAL A 195 -6.67 -5.77 -10.17
CA VAL A 195 -5.41 -5.09 -10.55
C VAL A 195 -4.55 -5.93 -11.50
N ALA A 196 -4.42 -7.23 -11.24
CA ALA A 196 -3.67 -8.13 -12.11
C ALA A 196 -4.27 -8.22 -13.54
N GLY A 197 -5.61 -8.26 -13.64
CA GLY A 197 -6.31 -8.25 -14.92
C GLY A 197 -6.11 -6.93 -15.67
N VAL A 198 -6.23 -5.81 -14.97
CA VAL A 198 -6.03 -4.47 -15.54
C VAL A 198 -4.60 -4.29 -16.07
N TYR A 199 -3.62 -4.81 -15.33
CA TYR A 199 -2.22 -4.72 -15.71
C TYR A 199 -1.88 -5.64 -16.90
N TYR A 200 -2.17 -6.93 -16.80
CA TYR A 200 -1.74 -7.92 -17.80
C TYR A 200 -2.65 -8.02 -19.02
N LYS A 201 -3.96 -7.84 -18.87
CA LYS A 201 -4.93 -8.01 -19.96
C LYS A 201 -5.30 -6.67 -20.58
N ASP A 202 -5.69 -5.70 -19.76
CA ASP A 202 -6.15 -4.40 -20.25
C ASP A 202 -4.98 -3.46 -20.59
N ASN A 203 -3.77 -3.75 -20.11
CA ASN A 203 -2.57 -2.91 -20.25
C ASN A 203 -2.81 -1.45 -19.84
N ASN A 204 -3.57 -1.24 -18.76
CA ASN A 204 -4.03 0.07 -18.34
C ASN A 204 -3.45 0.49 -16.99
N LEU A 205 -2.13 0.72 -16.97
CA LEU A 205 -1.40 1.15 -15.78
C LEU A 205 -1.93 2.49 -15.23
N ASP A 206 -2.34 3.41 -16.11
CA ASP A 206 -2.92 4.70 -15.71
C ASP A 206 -4.17 4.56 -14.84
N ARG A 207 -4.99 3.52 -15.08
CA ARG A 207 -6.17 3.23 -14.26
C ARG A 207 -5.77 2.78 -12.85
N ILE A 208 -4.73 1.96 -12.75
CA ILE A 208 -4.19 1.48 -11.47
C ILE A 208 -3.55 2.64 -10.69
N ILE A 209 -2.81 3.52 -11.37
CA ILE A 209 -2.21 4.72 -10.75
C ILE A 209 -3.30 5.57 -10.10
N ARG A 210 -4.35 5.93 -10.86
CA ARG A 210 -5.46 6.75 -10.34
C ARG A 210 -6.15 6.08 -9.14
N TYR A 211 -6.35 4.76 -9.20
CA TYR A 211 -6.93 3.99 -8.10
C TYR A 211 -6.08 4.10 -6.83
N CYS A 212 -4.79 3.79 -6.93
CA CYS A 212 -3.83 3.87 -5.82
C CYS A 212 -3.71 5.29 -5.25
N GLU A 213 -3.69 6.33 -6.10
CA GLU A 213 -3.70 7.74 -5.66
C GLU A 213 -4.91 8.06 -4.78
N LYS A 214 -6.10 7.59 -5.16
CA LYS A 214 -7.34 7.83 -4.41
C LYS A 214 -7.35 7.07 -3.09
N ASP A 215 -6.85 5.83 -3.07
CA ASP A 215 -6.73 5.05 -1.83
C ASP A 215 -5.84 5.77 -0.82
N THR A 216 -4.72 6.38 -1.24
CA THR A 216 -3.90 7.17 -0.31
C THR A 216 -4.63 8.40 0.28
N LEU A 217 -5.48 9.08 -0.51
CA LEU A 217 -6.33 10.16 0.00
C LEU A 217 -7.42 9.62 0.94
N ALA A 218 -8.00 8.46 0.63
CA ALA A 218 -8.98 7.81 1.49
C ALA A 218 -8.38 7.46 2.86
N VAL A 219 -7.16 6.91 2.91
CA VAL A 219 -6.42 6.66 4.16
C VAL A 219 -6.17 7.97 4.93
N ALA A 220 -5.80 9.05 4.24
CA ALA A 220 -5.60 10.36 4.85
C ALA A 220 -6.90 10.91 5.46
N ASN A 221 -8.00 10.80 4.74
CA ASN A 221 -9.34 11.20 5.19
C ASN A 221 -9.84 10.35 6.35
N LEU A 222 -9.56 9.06 6.35
CA LEU A 222 -9.88 8.17 7.46
C LEU A 222 -9.16 8.59 8.74
N LEU A 223 -7.87 8.92 8.64
CA LEU A 223 -7.13 9.45 9.78
C LEU A 223 -7.66 10.82 10.26
N LEU A 224 -8.10 11.68 9.33
CA LEU A 224 -8.77 12.95 9.68
C LEU A 224 -10.06 12.71 10.46
N ARG A 225 -10.87 11.74 10.03
CA ARG A 225 -12.11 11.34 10.72
C ARG A 225 -11.82 10.79 12.12
N TYR A 226 -10.79 9.96 12.29
CA TYR A 226 -10.34 9.50 13.61
C TYR A 226 -9.92 10.66 14.53
N LYS A 227 -9.45 11.77 13.97
CA LYS A 227 -9.12 13.00 14.69
C LYS A 227 -10.30 13.97 14.84
N GLY A 228 -11.51 13.59 14.43
CA GLY A 228 -12.69 14.46 14.45
C GLY A 228 -12.60 15.68 13.52
N LYS A 229 -11.76 15.63 12.48
CA LYS A 229 -11.57 16.71 11.50
C LYS A 229 -12.43 16.47 10.25
N LYS A 230 -12.67 17.54 9.50
CA LYS A 230 -13.27 17.46 8.16
C LYS A 230 -12.31 16.75 7.20
N ILE A 231 -12.88 16.07 6.23
CA ILE A 231 -12.14 15.45 5.12
C ILE A 231 -11.58 16.50 4.17
N ILE A 232 -10.57 16.10 3.40
CA ILE A 232 -10.07 16.80 2.22
C ILE A 232 -10.87 16.27 1.02
N PRO A 233 -11.61 17.13 0.31
CA PRO A 233 -12.38 16.70 -0.85
C PRO A 233 -11.46 16.54 -2.08
N PHE A 234 -11.93 15.84 -3.12
CA PHE A 234 -11.11 15.52 -4.30
C PHE A 234 -10.62 16.75 -5.04
N GLU A 235 -11.37 17.85 -5.04
CA GLU A 235 -10.95 19.13 -5.64
C GLU A 235 -9.70 19.74 -4.98
N ASN A 236 -9.40 19.34 -3.73
CA ASN A 236 -8.21 19.76 -3.00
C ASN A 236 -7.07 18.73 -3.08
N MET A 237 -7.20 17.72 -3.96
CA MET A 237 -6.16 16.76 -4.28
C MET A 237 -5.31 17.27 -5.46
N GLU A 238 -4.00 17.35 -5.27
CA GLU A 238 -3.02 17.75 -6.27
C GLU A 238 -2.14 16.54 -6.64
N VAL A 239 -2.22 16.08 -7.89
CA VAL A 239 -1.34 15.04 -8.45
C VAL A 239 -0.10 15.68 -9.06
N VAL A 240 1.12 15.18 -8.75
CA VAL A 240 2.40 15.73 -9.21
C VAL A 240 3.39 14.71 -9.74
#